data_AF-A0AAV6PDC4-F1
#
_entry.id   AF-A0AAV6PDC4-F1
#
_cell.length_a   1.000
_cell.length_b   1.000
_cell.length_c   1.000
_cell.angle_alpha   90.00
_cell.angle_beta   90.00
_cell.angle_gamma   90.00
#
_symmetry.space_group_name_H-M   'P 1'
#
loop_
_entity.id
_entity.type
_entity.pdbx_description
1 polymer ?
#
loop_
_entity_poly.entity_id
_entity_poly.type
_entity_poly.pdbx_seq_one_letter_code
_entity_poly.pdbx_strand_id
1 'polypeptide(L)'
;MRNLVSPAKPGDKSFDELVKLLKDHYNHKPSEIVQRYRFNSRARKPGESVMEYVAVLRKLAQDCNYGERLSEMLRDRLVCGISDDRIESRCHAVDTAAPLVY
;
A
#
# COMPACT_ATOMS: atom_id res chain seq x y z
N MET A 1 -5.76 22.71 16.84
CA MET A 1 -6.96 23.43 16.34
C MET A 1 -6.71 24.92 16.13
N ARG A 2 -6.13 25.67 17.09
CA ARG A 2 -5.82 27.12 16.92
C ARG A 2 -4.99 27.43 15.68
N ASN A 3 -3.99 26.61 15.36
CA ASN A 3 -3.15 26.77 14.16
C ASN A 3 -3.90 26.60 12.83
N LEU A 4 -5.03 25.87 12.82
CA LEU A 4 -5.83 25.64 11.60
C LEU A 4 -6.86 26.74 11.36
N VAL A 5 -7.15 27.55 12.38
CA VAL A 5 -8.15 28.61 12.33
C VAL A 5 -7.48 30.00 12.28
N SER A 6 -6.20 30.09 12.64
CA SER A 6 -5.40 31.32 12.60
C SER A 6 -5.43 31.98 11.21
N PRO A 7 -5.63 33.31 11.11
CA PRO A 7 -5.68 34.28 12.21
C PRO A 7 -7.05 34.42 12.92
N ALA A 8 -8.10 33.75 12.45
CA ALA A 8 -9.41 33.78 13.10
C ALA A 8 -9.44 32.97 14.41
N LYS A 9 -10.39 33.27 15.31
CA LYS A 9 -10.56 32.48 16.53
C LYS A 9 -11.51 31.30 16.25
N PRO A 10 -11.34 30.15 16.92
CA PRO A 10 -12.28 29.04 16.81
C PRO A 10 -13.72 29.43 17.19
N GLY A 11 -13.91 30.40 18.10
CA GLY A 11 -15.23 30.92 18.47
C GLY A 11 -15.91 31.77 17.41
N ASP A 12 -15.18 32.19 16.36
CA ASP A 12 -15.73 32.98 15.25
C ASP A 12 -16.27 32.09 14.12
N LYS A 13 -16.13 30.76 14.24
CA LYS A 13 -16.63 29.77 13.29
C LYS A 13 -17.78 28.99 13.88
N SER A 14 -18.73 28.62 13.04
CA SER A 14 -19.79 27.69 13.43
C SER A 14 -19.21 26.32 13.80
N PHE A 15 -19.97 25.56 14.58
CA PHE A 15 -19.61 24.19 14.91
C PHE A 15 -19.38 23.34 13.66
N ASP A 16 -20.22 23.47 12.64
CA ASP A 16 -20.11 22.73 11.39
C ASP A 16 -18.85 23.08 10.59
N GLU A 17 -18.45 24.35 10.57
CA GLU A 17 -17.21 24.79 9.94
C GLU A 17 -15.97 24.24 10.65
N LEU A 18 -15.99 24.20 11.99
CA LEU A 18 -14.90 23.61 12.78
C LEU A 18 -14.80 22.10 12.55
N VAL A 19 -15.95 21.40 12.52
CA VAL A 19 -16.00 19.96 12.25
C VAL A 19 -15.50 19.66 10.84
N LYS A 20 -15.90 20.44 9.84
CA LYS A 20 -15.41 20.29 8.46
C LYS A 20 -13.90 20.51 8.39
N LEU A 21 -13.40 21.59 8.98
CA LEU A 21 -11.98 21.95 8.95
C LEU A 21 -11.10 20.90 9.67
N LEU A 22 -11.60 20.33 10.77
CA LEU A 22 -10.94 19.18 11.40
C LEU A 22 -11.00 17.93 10.52
N LYS A 23 -12.15 17.61 9.91
CA LYS A 23 -12.26 16.47 9.00
C LYS A 23 -11.31 16.62 7.82
N ASP A 24 -11.24 17.77 7.19
CA ASP A 24 -10.35 17.99 6.04
C ASP A 24 -8.87 17.86 6.44
N HIS A 25 -8.51 18.30 7.65
CA HIS A 25 -7.13 18.24 8.15
C HIS A 25 -6.72 16.91 8.80
N TYR A 26 -7.64 16.10 9.31
CA TYR A 26 -7.30 14.83 9.96
C TYR A 26 -7.79 13.60 9.20
N ASN A 27 -8.75 13.80 8.30
CA ASN A 27 -9.39 12.78 7.50
C ASN A 27 -9.03 12.97 6.03
N HIS A 28 -7.76 13.30 5.75
CA HIS A 28 -7.25 13.26 4.39
C HIS A 28 -7.57 11.89 3.81
N LYS A 29 -8.30 11.85 2.69
CA LYS A 29 -8.51 10.64 1.89
C LYS A 29 -7.16 9.89 1.85
N PRO A 30 -7.12 8.58 2.14
CA PRO A 30 -5.87 7.83 2.13
C PRO A 30 -5.12 8.20 0.86
N SER A 31 -3.90 8.75 1.03
CA SER A 31 -3.18 9.31 -0.11
C SER A 31 -3.07 8.22 -1.18
N GLU A 32 -3.70 8.47 -2.33
CA GLU A 32 -3.71 7.50 -3.43
C GLU A 32 -2.28 7.09 -3.79
N ILE A 33 -1.34 8.03 -3.66
CA ILE A 33 0.09 7.80 -3.85
C ILE A 33 0.62 6.78 -2.83
N VAL A 34 0.29 6.93 -1.54
CA VAL A 34 0.74 6.00 -0.48
C VAL A 34 0.14 4.62 -0.68
N GLN A 35 -1.13 4.54 -1.08
CA GLN A 35 -1.80 3.25 -1.29
C GLN A 35 -1.26 2.55 -2.53
N ARG A 36 -1.07 3.29 -3.63
CA ARG A 36 -0.42 2.77 -4.84
C ARG A 36 1.00 2.32 -4.55
N TYR A 37 1.75 3.05 -3.73
CA TYR A 37 3.08 2.61 -3.27
C TYR A 37 2.99 1.27 -2.52
N ARG A 38 2.11 1.17 -1.51
CA ARG A 38 1.93 -0.08 -0.75
C ARG A 38 1.52 -1.26 -1.64
N PHE A 39 0.63 -1.03 -2.59
CA PHE A 39 0.23 -2.02 -3.59
C PHE A 39 1.42 -2.45 -4.46
N ASN A 40 2.15 -1.48 -5.02
CA ASN A 40 3.26 -1.72 -5.92
C ASN A 40 4.49 -2.35 -5.25
N SER A 41 4.72 -2.06 -3.96
CA SER A 41 5.81 -2.63 -3.17
C SER A 41 5.51 -4.03 -2.63
N ARG A 42 4.30 -4.57 -2.83
CA ARG A 42 3.96 -5.89 -2.31
C ARG A 42 4.50 -7.00 -3.22
N ALA A 43 5.55 -7.68 -2.78
CA ALA A 43 5.99 -8.99 -3.27
C ALA A 43 5.39 -10.12 -2.42
N ARG A 44 5.18 -11.31 -2.99
CA ARG A 44 4.64 -12.47 -2.25
C ARG A 44 5.63 -12.89 -1.16
N LYS A 45 5.12 -13.42 -0.05
CA LYS A 45 5.98 -13.83 1.08
C LYS A 45 6.41 -15.30 0.93
N PRO A 46 7.59 -15.68 1.47
CA PRO A 46 7.94 -17.09 1.60
C PRO A 46 6.85 -17.86 2.35
N GLY A 47 6.39 -18.97 1.76
CA GLY A 47 5.30 -19.80 2.33
C GLY A 47 3.88 -19.24 2.15
N GLU A 48 3.69 -18.03 1.63
CA GLU A 48 2.37 -17.50 1.29
C GLU A 48 1.83 -18.22 0.04
N SER A 49 0.57 -18.64 0.07
CA SER A 49 -0.08 -19.20 -1.11
C SER A 49 -0.41 -18.10 -2.13
N VAL A 50 -0.55 -18.49 -3.40
CA VAL A 50 -0.95 -17.55 -4.46
C VAL A 50 -2.31 -16.92 -4.16
N MET A 51 -3.23 -17.69 -3.57
CA MET A 51 -4.57 -17.22 -3.24
C MET A 51 -4.56 -16.16 -2.12
N GLU A 52 -3.75 -16.38 -1.07
CA GLU A 52 -3.56 -15.39 0.00
C GLU A 52 -2.96 -14.10 -0.55
N TYR A 53 -1.94 -14.23 -1.41
CA TYR A 53 -1.31 -13.08 -2.05
C TYR A 53 -2.32 -12.26 -2.87
N VAL A 54 -3.13 -12.92 -3.70
CA VAL A 54 -4.20 -12.27 -4.50
C VAL A 54 -5.22 -11.58 -3.60
N ALA A 55 -5.62 -12.20 -2.48
CA ALA A 55 -6.55 -11.60 -1.53
C ALA A 55 -5.99 -10.30 -0.93
N VAL A 56 -4.70 -10.30 -0.57
CA VAL A 56 -4.00 -9.10 -0.06
C VAL A 56 -3.89 -8.01 -1.13
N LEU A 57 -3.54 -8.36 -2.37
CA LEU A 57 -3.49 -7.39 -3.47
C LEU A 57 -4.85 -6.72 -3.71
N ARG A 58 -5.94 -7.51 -3.73
CA ARG A 58 -7.30 -6.98 -3.86
C ARG A 58 -7.65 -6.02 -2.74
N LYS A 59 -7.28 -6.34 -1.50
CA LYS A 59 -7.49 -5.46 -0.34
C LYS A 59 -6.74 -4.14 -0.49
N LEU A 60 -5.46 -4.17 -0.87
CA LEU A 60 -4.65 -2.96 -1.05
C LEU A 60 -5.13 -2.08 -2.21
N ALA A 61 -5.67 -2.68 -3.27
CA ALA A 61 -6.14 -1.95 -4.44
C ALA A 61 -7.43 -1.13 -4.19
N GLN A 62 -8.21 -1.44 -3.13
CA GLN A 62 -9.46 -0.74 -2.80
C GLN A 62 -9.25 0.77 -2.61
N ASP A 63 -8.15 1.16 -1.98
CA ASP A 63 -7.84 2.57 -1.68
C ASP A 63 -6.96 3.23 -2.76
N CYS A 64 -6.61 2.54 -3.84
CA CYS A 64 -5.69 3.01 -4.88
C CYS A 64 -6.36 3.84 -5.99
N ASN A 65 -7.69 3.83 -6.04
CA ASN A 65 -8.49 4.54 -7.06
C ASN A 65 -8.04 4.23 -8.50
N TYR A 66 -7.91 2.94 -8.85
CA TYR A 66 -7.49 2.51 -10.19
C TYR A 66 -8.60 2.59 -11.26
N GLY A 67 -9.87 2.71 -10.85
CA GLY A 67 -11.00 2.74 -11.76
C GLY A 67 -11.03 1.52 -12.68
N GLU A 68 -11.24 1.76 -13.97
CA GLU A 68 -11.33 0.71 -15.01
C GLU A 68 -10.04 -0.12 -15.15
N ARG A 69 -8.89 0.42 -14.72
CA ARG A 69 -7.59 -0.25 -14.79
C ARG A 69 -7.32 -1.20 -13.64
N LEU A 70 -8.26 -1.36 -12.69
CA LEU A 70 -8.06 -2.22 -11.50
C LEU A 70 -7.62 -3.64 -11.88
N SER A 71 -8.29 -4.24 -12.86
CA SER A 71 -8.00 -5.60 -13.33
C SER A 71 -6.62 -5.72 -13.98
N GLU A 72 -6.18 -4.68 -14.71
CA GLU A 72 -4.85 -4.60 -15.31
C GLU A 72 -3.78 -4.55 -14.20
N MET A 73 -3.92 -3.62 -13.24
CA MET A 73 -2.96 -3.44 -12.15
C MET A 73 -2.83 -4.67 -11.26
N LEU A 74 -3.94 -5.37 -10.98
CA LEU A 74 -3.91 -6.62 -10.22
C LEU A 74 -3.13 -7.72 -10.93
N ARG A 75 -3.30 -7.87 -12.25
CA ARG A 75 -2.56 -8.87 -13.04
C ARG A 75 -1.07 -8.53 -13.09
N ASP A 76 -0.73 -7.28 -13.37
CA ASP A 76 0.66 -6.85 -13.49
C ASP A 76 1.40 -7.06 -12.17
N ARG A 77 0.80 -6.64 -11.05
CA ARG A 77 1.40 -6.81 -9.74
C ARG A 77 1.52 -8.27 -9.34
N LEU A 78 0.53 -9.11 -9.65
CA LEU A 78 0.58 -10.55 -9.39
C LEU A 78 1.77 -11.21 -10.11
N VAL A 79 1.97 -10.90 -11.40
CA VAL A 79 3.07 -11.46 -12.20
C VAL A 79 4.43 -11.00 -11.68
N CYS A 80 4.57 -9.69 -11.40
CA CYS A 80 5.81 -9.14 -10.85
C CYS A 80 6.13 -9.74 -9.49
N GLY A 81 5.16 -9.80 -8.57
CA GLY A 81 5.39 -10.25 -7.21
C GLY A 81 5.64 -11.74 -7.05
N ILE A 82 5.21 -12.59 -7.99
CA ILE A 82 5.58 -14.02 -8.02
C ILE A 82 6.97 -14.21 -8.66
N SER A 83 7.35 -13.35 -9.62
CA SER A 83 8.64 -13.46 -10.29
C SER A 83 9.79 -13.10 -9.34
N ASP A 84 9.60 -12.11 -8.47
CA ASP A 84 10.55 -11.79 -7.39
C ASP A 84 10.81 -13.01 -6.50
N ASP A 85 9.78 -13.74 -6.06
CA ASP A 85 9.96 -14.96 -5.25
C ASP A 85 10.86 -16.00 -5.93
N ARG A 86 10.70 -16.18 -7.26
CA ARG A 86 11.48 -17.16 -8.02
C ARG A 86 12.94 -16.72 -8.16
N ILE A 87 13.19 -15.42 -8.23
CA ILE A 87 14.53 -14.85 -8.30
C ILE A 87 15.20 -14.95 -6.93
N GLU A 88 14.51 -14.54 -5.85
CA GLU A 88 15.01 -14.68 -4.48
C GLU A 88 15.28 -16.14 -4.11
N SER A 89 14.35 -17.05 -4.41
CA SER A 89 14.51 -18.49 -4.14
C SER A 89 15.72 -19.09 -4.87
N ARG A 90 16.02 -18.61 -6.09
CA ARG A 90 17.18 -19.08 -6.85
C ARG A 90 18.49 -18.55 -6.26
N CYS A 91 18.53 -17.31 -5.79
CA CYS A 91 19.72 -16.76 -5.12
C CYS A 91 20.03 -17.52 -3.82
N HIS A 92 19.02 -17.79 -2.98
CA HIS A 92 19.22 -18.53 -1.72
C HIS A 92 19.72 -19.97 -1.93
N ALA A 93 19.38 -20.62 -3.05
CA ALA A 93 19.83 -21.98 -3.33
C ALA A 93 21.33 -22.05 -3.72
N VAL A 94 21.89 -20.97 -4.28
CA VAL A 94 23.31 -20.91 -4.68
C VAL A 94 24.21 -20.69 -3.45
N ASP A 95 23.74 -19.97 -2.43
CA ASP A 95 24.52 -19.70 -1.21
C ASP A 95 24.64 -20.90 -0.26
N THR A 96 23.72 -21.87 -0.34
CA THR A 96 23.79 -23.12 0.46
C THR A 96 24.67 -24.22 -0.15
N ALA A 97 25.24 -24.00 -1.33
CA ALA A 97 26.08 -24.96 -2.04
C ALA A 97 27.57 -24.56 -1.98
N ALA A 98 28.08 -24.20 -0.79
CA ALA A 98 29.51 -24.31 -0.52
C ALA A 98 29.79 -25.76 -0.06
N PRO A 99 30.47 -26.60 -0.86
CA PRO A 99 30.81 -27.93 -0.41
C PRO A 99 31.87 -27.79 0.69
N LEU A 100 31.53 -28.25 1.90
CA LEU A 100 32.55 -28.63 2.87
C LEU A 100 33.30 -29.82 2.29
N VAL A 101 34.37 -29.52 1.57
CA VAL A 101 35.41 -30.49 1.21
C VAL A 101 36.19 -30.75 2.49
N TYR A 102 36.08 -31.97 3.01
CA TYR A 102 37.01 -32.55 3.98
C TYR A 102 37.91 -33.54 3.24
#